data_AF-A0A537UDD9-F1
#
_entry.id   AF-A0A537UDD9-F1
#
_cell.length_a   1.000
_cell.length_b   1.000
_cell.length_c   1.000
_cell.angle_alpha   90.00
_cell.angle_beta   90.00
_cell.angle_gamma   90.00
#
_symmetry.space_group_name_H-M   'P 1'
#
loop_
_entity.id
_entity.type
_entity.pdbx_description
1 polymer ?
#
loop_
_entity_poly.entity_id
_entity_poly.type
_entity_poly.pdbx_seq_one_letter_code
_entity_poly.pdbx_strand_id
1 'polypeptide(L)'
;MRDLGLEEAIRVAGGVRALTSKIGISQPSISNWSRVPAERVLAVETATGVGRATLRPDLYEEQPDMAGDLEDLDVARAQEYALLSVLLARAPDRALLERLASLRGDPSPLGLAHAALAEAAQRTSAERVEREYFNLFIGLGRGELLPYASYYLTGFLHERPLARLRAHLEKLAIERTAGQAEPEDHAAILCEIMAGLANQRFGAPADADRELFEQHLKPWIGRFFADLERADAADFYRHVGTLGRVFIEIETEAFALPS
;
A
#
# COMPACT_ATOMS: atom_id res chain seq x y z
N MET A 1 9.23 -24.65 37.95
CA MET A 1 10.23 -24.85 36.89
C MET A 1 10.27 -23.57 36.09
N ARG A 2 11.45 -23.04 35.76
CA ARG A 2 11.58 -21.84 34.94
C ARG A 2 11.36 -22.19 33.48
N ASP A 3 10.89 -21.25 32.68
CA ASP A 3 10.81 -21.42 31.24
C ASP A 3 12.19 -21.20 30.59
N LEU A 4 12.31 -21.70 29.36
CA LEU A 4 13.56 -21.66 28.59
C LEU A 4 14.04 -20.21 28.37
N GLY A 5 13.11 -19.27 28.17
CA GLY A 5 13.43 -17.85 27.99
C GLY A 5 14.09 -17.22 29.22
N LEU A 6 13.56 -17.47 30.42
CA LEU A 6 14.16 -16.99 31.66
C LEU A 6 15.50 -17.68 31.97
N GLU A 7 15.62 -18.98 31.71
CA GLU A 7 16.86 -19.71 31.90
C GLU A 7 17.98 -19.19 31.00
N GLU A 8 17.67 -18.91 29.73
CA GLU A 8 18.62 -18.36 28.77
C GLU A 8 19.07 -16.95 29.16
N ALA A 9 18.13 -16.09 29.57
CA ALA A 9 18.45 -14.75 30.07
C ALA A 9 19.41 -14.79 31.27
N ILE A 10 19.16 -15.71 32.22
CA ILE A 10 20.01 -15.90 33.40
C ILE A 10 21.40 -16.40 33.00
N ARG A 11 21.47 -17.34 32.06
CA ARG A 11 22.72 -17.90 31.56
C ARG A 11 23.58 -16.83 30.89
N VAL A 12 23.00 -16.07 29.94
CA VAL A 12 23.69 -15.01 29.20
C VAL A 12 24.09 -13.85 30.12
N ALA A 13 23.29 -13.54 31.14
CA ALA A 13 23.64 -12.54 32.13
C ALA A 13 24.84 -12.93 33.02
N GLY A 14 25.22 -14.20 33.08
CA GLY A 14 26.25 -14.71 34.00
C GLY A 14 25.71 -15.12 35.38
N GLY A 15 24.41 -15.45 35.45
CA GLY A 15 23.72 -15.92 36.66
C GLY A 15 22.75 -14.89 37.25
N VAL A 16 21.93 -15.35 38.21
CA VAL A 16 20.81 -14.57 38.78
C VAL A 16 21.27 -13.25 39.39
N ARG A 17 22.41 -13.26 40.10
CA ARG A 17 22.97 -12.04 40.73
C ARG A 17 23.43 -11.01 39.70
N ALA A 18 24.03 -11.46 38.61
CA ALA A 18 24.47 -10.59 37.54
C ALA A 18 23.27 -9.97 36.81
N LEU A 19 22.22 -10.77 36.55
CA LEU A 19 20.97 -10.26 35.98
C LEU A 19 20.31 -9.21 36.88
N THR A 20 20.21 -9.46 38.20
CA THR A 20 19.67 -8.46 39.15
C THR A 20 20.42 -7.15 39.14
N SER A 21 21.76 -7.19 39.07
CA SER A 21 22.58 -6.00 39.04
C SER A 21 22.37 -5.19 37.76
N LYS A 22 22.10 -5.87 36.63
CA LYS A 22 21.89 -5.22 35.34
C LYS A 22 20.49 -4.62 35.17
N ILE A 23 19.45 -5.27 35.70
CA ILE A 23 18.05 -4.79 35.55
C ILE A 23 17.52 -4.02 36.77
N GLY A 24 18.32 -3.91 37.84
CA GLY A 24 18.02 -3.06 38.99
C GLY A 24 16.91 -3.58 39.91
N ILE A 25 16.78 -4.90 40.07
CA ILE A 25 15.78 -5.50 40.96
C ILE A 25 16.39 -6.49 41.96
N SER A 26 15.63 -6.83 43.01
CA SER A 26 16.11 -7.70 44.08
C SER A 26 16.26 -9.17 43.64
N GLN A 27 17.21 -9.89 44.23
CA GLN A 27 17.47 -11.30 43.90
C GLN A 27 16.31 -12.25 44.23
N PRO A 28 15.54 -12.02 45.32
CA PRO A 28 14.28 -12.74 45.54
C PRO A 28 13.26 -12.53 44.41
N SER A 29 13.22 -11.34 43.80
CA SER A 29 12.28 -11.04 42.70
C SER A 29 12.51 -11.94 41.48
N ILE A 30 13.75 -12.04 40.99
CA ILE A 30 14.09 -12.93 39.86
C ILE A 30 13.94 -14.40 40.24
N SER A 31 14.29 -14.74 41.48
CA SER A 31 14.26 -16.15 41.91
C SER A 31 12.84 -16.72 41.93
N ASN A 32 11.85 -15.87 42.20
CA ASN A 32 10.43 -16.20 42.20
C ASN A 32 9.80 -16.20 40.80
N TRP A 33 10.52 -15.77 39.76
CA TRP A 33 10.00 -15.82 38.40
C TRP A 33 9.98 -17.25 37.88
N SER A 34 8.81 -17.65 37.37
CA SER A 34 8.66 -18.83 36.52
C SER A 34 8.92 -18.49 35.05
N ARG A 35 8.68 -17.24 34.65
CA ARG A 35 8.95 -16.64 33.33
C ARG A 35 9.24 -15.15 33.49
N VAL A 36 9.78 -14.49 32.46
CA VAL A 36 10.02 -13.03 32.48
C VAL A 36 8.69 -12.25 32.48
N PRO A 37 8.39 -11.39 33.48
CA PRO A 37 7.17 -10.59 33.46
C PRO A 37 7.10 -9.67 32.24
N ALA A 38 5.89 -9.43 31.71
CA ALA A 38 5.69 -8.69 30.45
C ALA A 38 6.31 -7.29 30.50
N GLU A 39 6.10 -6.61 31.62
CA GLU A 39 6.61 -5.28 31.92
C GLU A 39 8.14 -5.21 32.11
N ARG A 40 8.82 -6.37 32.16
CA ARG A 40 10.27 -6.48 32.33
C ARG A 40 11.00 -7.00 31.10
N VAL A 41 10.28 -7.41 30.05
CA VAL A 41 10.89 -8.01 28.84
C VAL A 41 11.92 -7.08 28.21
N LEU A 42 11.58 -5.81 27.99
CA LEU A 42 12.49 -4.83 27.38
C LEU A 42 13.75 -4.58 28.23
N ALA A 43 13.61 -4.56 29.55
CA ALA A 43 14.74 -4.37 30.46
C ALA A 43 15.68 -5.58 30.45
N VAL A 44 15.12 -6.80 30.39
CA VAL A 44 15.90 -8.04 30.29
C VAL A 44 16.56 -8.17 28.92
N GLU A 45 15.85 -7.86 27.83
CA GLU A 45 16.40 -7.83 26.47
C GLU A 45 17.58 -6.85 26.39
N THR A 46 17.43 -5.64 26.90
CA THR A 46 18.50 -4.64 26.93
C THR A 46 19.73 -5.10 27.73
N ALA A 47 19.50 -5.76 28.87
CA ALA A 47 20.57 -6.21 29.76
C ALA A 47 21.33 -7.46 29.29
N THR A 48 20.65 -8.33 28.53
CA THR A 48 21.14 -9.66 28.16
C THR A 48 21.40 -9.83 26.67
N GLY A 49 20.76 -9.03 25.81
CA GLY A 49 20.75 -9.22 24.37
C GLY A 49 19.89 -10.40 23.89
N VAL A 50 19.19 -11.10 24.80
CA VAL A 50 18.25 -12.16 24.43
C VAL A 50 16.97 -11.51 23.91
N GLY A 51 16.60 -11.83 22.67
CA GLY A 51 15.46 -11.21 22.00
C GLY A 51 14.13 -11.48 22.71
N ARG A 52 13.23 -10.49 22.70
CA ARG A 52 11.90 -10.55 23.35
C ARG A 52 11.05 -11.76 22.94
N ALA A 53 11.17 -12.24 21.69
CA ALA A 53 10.51 -13.45 21.19
C ALA A 53 10.99 -14.72 21.91
N THR A 54 12.27 -14.79 22.28
CA THR A 54 12.82 -15.89 23.10
C THR A 54 12.43 -15.75 24.57
N LEU A 55 12.38 -14.52 25.09
CA LEU A 55 12.05 -14.25 26.50
C LEU A 55 10.57 -14.49 26.83
N ARG A 56 9.69 -14.14 25.90
CA ARG A 56 8.23 -14.27 26.02
C ARG A 56 7.61 -14.70 24.70
N PRO A 57 7.80 -15.97 24.30
CA PRO A 57 7.18 -16.50 23.09
C PRO A 57 5.65 -16.40 23.14
N ASP A 58 5.03 -16.55 24.30
CA ASP A 58 3.57 -16.37 24.48
C ASP A 58 3.05 -14.95 24.21
N LEU A 59 3.92 -13.94 24.13
CA LEU A 59 3.55 -12.56 23.78
C LEU A 59 4.11 -12.11 22.43
N TYR A 60 5.17 -12.75 21.94
CA TYR A 60 5.99 -12.28 20.83
C TYR A 60 6.41 -13.38 19.84
N GLU A 61 6.00 -14.64 20.02
CA GLU A 61 5.81 -15.50 18.84
C GLU A 61 4.76 -14.78 18.02
N GLU A 62 5.20 -14.27 16.88
CA GLU A 62 4.37 -13.69 15.84
C GLU A 62 3.10 -14.52 15.77
N GLN A 63 1.95 -13.91 16.09
CA GLN A 63 0.67 -14.55 15.83
C GLN A 63 0.72 -14.92 14.34
N PRO A 64 0.74 -16.21 13.97
CA PRO A 64 0.93 -16.59 12.57
C PRO A 64 -0.17 -16.01 11.68
N ASP A 65 -1.33 -15.72 12.27
CA ASP A 65 -2.45 -15.03 11.63
C ASP A 65 -2.11 -13.57 11.25
N MET A 66 -1.36 -12.81 12.06
CA MET A 66 -1.07 -11.40 11.78
C MET A 66 -0.13 -11.20 10.57
N ALA A 67 0.85 -12.09 10.39
CA ALA A 67 1.73 -12.05 9.23
C ALA A 67 0.98 -12.44 7.94
N GLY A 68 0.10 -13.45 8.04
CA GLY A 68 -0.80 -13.84 6.95
C GLY A 68 -1.81 -12.74 6.59
N ASP A 69 -2.41 -12.10 7.59
CA ASP A 69 -3.37 -11.00 7.42
C ASP A 69 -2.72 -9.78 6.74
N LEU A 70 -1.45 -9.50 7.05
CA LEU A 70 -0.68 -8.43 6.39
C LEU A 70 -0.33 -8.78 4.95
N GLU A 71 0.06 -10.03 4.68
CA GLU A 71 0.31 -10.49 3.31
C GLU A 71 -0.98 -10.46 2.47
N ASP A 72 -2.11 -10.88 3.03
CA ASP A 72 -3.43 -10.80 2.40
C ASP A 72 -3.83 -9.35 2.12
N LEU A 73 -3.52 -8.43 3.04
CA LEU A 73 -3.75 -7.00 2.85
C LEU A 73 -2.88 -6.42 1.71
N ASP A 74 -1.59 -6.73 1.67
CA ASP A 74 -0.70 -6.26 0.62
C ASP A 74 -1.08 -6.81 -0.75
N VAL A 75 -1.55 -8.07 -0.80
CA VAL A 75 -2.13 -8.66 -2.01
C VAL A 75 -3.38 -7.89 -2.45
N ALA A 76 -4.29 -7.56 -1.51
CA ALA A 76 -5.49 -6.79 -1.82
C ALA A 76 -5.15 -5.37 -2.32
N ARG A 77 -4.20 -4.68 -1.67
CA ARG A 77 -3.68 -3.37 -2.10
C ARG A 77 -3.09 -3.43 -3.51
N ALA A 78 -2.27 -4.44 -3.79
CA ALA A 78 -1.68 -4.64 -5.10
C ALA A 78 -2.74 -4.88 -6.20
N GLN A 79 -3.78 -5.66 -5.90
CA GLN A 79 -4.89 -5.91 -6.82
C GLN A 79 -5.69 -4.64 -7.13
N GLU A 80 -5.94 -3.79 -6.13
CA GLU A 80 -6.67 -2.54 -6.31
C GLU A 80 -5.88 -1.55 -7.18
N TYR A 81 -4.58 -1.38 -6.91
CA TYR A 81 -3.69 -0.60 -7.77
C TYR A 81 -3.63 -1.15 -9.20
N ALA A 82 -3.57 -2.47 -9.38
CA ALA A 82 -3.56 -3.09 -10.69
C ALA A 82 -4.89 -2.86 -11.44
N LEU A 83 -6.03 -2.91 -10.75
CA LEU A 83 -7.33 -2.60 -11.32
C LEU A 83 -7.38 -1.15 -11.82
N LEU A 84 -7.00 -0.19 -10.98
CA LEU A 84 -6.95 1.23 -11.35
C LEU A 84 -5.99 1.47 -12.52
N SER A 85 -4.82 0.82 -12.52
CA SER A 85 -3.87 0.89 -13.63
C SER A 85 -4.49 0.47 -14.96
N VAL A 86 -5.15 -0.69 -15.00
CA VAL A 86 -5.77 -1.22 -16.23
C VAL A 86 -6.87 -0.29 -16.73
N LEU A 87 -7.72 0.22 -15.84
CA LEU A 87 -8.83 1.11 -16.19
C LEU A 87 -8.35 2.47 -16.68
N LEU A 88 -7.22 2.97 -16.16
CA LEU A 88 -6.67 4.26 -16.55
C LEU A 88 -5.75 4.19 -17.77
N ALA A 89 -5.25 3.00 -18.13
CA ALA A 89 -4.37 2.82 -19.28
C ALA A 89 -5.11 2.69 -20.61
N ARG A 90 -6.35 2.18 -20.59
CA ARG A 90 -7.17 1.95 -21.78
C ARG A 90 -8.65 1.77 -21.45
N ALA A 91 -9.51 2.04 -22.43
CA ALA A 91 -10.93 1.69 -22.34
C ALA A 91 -11.14 0.17 -22.11
N PRO A 92 -11.97 -0.23 -21.14
CA PRO A 92 -12.41 -1.61 -20.96
C PRO A 92 -13.05 -2.20 -22.21
N ASP A 93 -12.55 -3.35 -22.63
CA ASP A 93 -13.22 -4.20 -23.60
C ASP A 93 -14.39 -4.96 -22.95
N ARG A 94 -15.15 -5.67 -23.78
CA ARG A 94 -16.29 -6.48 -23.32
C ARG A 94 -15.89 -7.51 -22.25
N ALA A 95 -14.75 -8.18 -22.43
CA ALA A 95 -14.32 -9.23 -21.51
C ALA A 95 -13.88 -8.67 -20.16
N LEU A 96 -13.34 -7.45 -20.13
CA LEU A 96 -13.05 -6.75 -18.89
C LEU A 96 -14.34 -6.26 -18.23
N LEU A 97 -15.28 -5.67 -18.98
CA LEU A 97 -16.57 -5.27 -18.43
C LEU A 97 -17.35 -6.44 -17.82
N GLU A 98 -17.35 -7.61 -18.47
CA GLU A 98 -17.98 -8.83 -17.93
C GLU A 98 -17.33 -9.29 -16.61
N ARG A 99 -16.00 -9.10 -16.46
CA ARG A 99 -15.31 -9.36 -15.19
C ARG A 99 -15.61 -8.33 -14.12
N LEU A 100 -15.66 -7.05 -14.48
CA LEU A 100 -16.02 -5.98 -13.53
C LEU A 100 -17.46 -6.13 -13.04
N ALA A 101 -18.37 -6.55 -13.92
CA ALA A 101 -19.76 -6.81 -13.59
C ALA A 101 -19.97 -7.92 -12.54
N SER A 102 -18.96 -8.77 -12.30
CA SER A 102 -19.00 -9.84 -11.29
C SER A 102 -18.32 -9.47 -9.97
N LEU A 103 -17.72 -8.28 -9.87
CA LEU A 103 -17.17 -7.78 -8.61
C LEU A 103 -18.27 -7.74 -7.54
N ARG A 104 -17.86 -8.06 -6.31
CA ARG A 104 -18.73 -8.02 -5.14
C ARG A 104 -18.22 -6.95 -4.21
N GLY A 105 -19.14 -6.15 -3.70
CA GLY A 105 -18.87 -5.23 -2.60
C GLY A 105 -19.21 -5.84 -1.24
N ASP A 106 -18.75 -5.16 -0.21
CA ASP A 106 -19.19 -5.32 1.18
C ASP A 106 -19.68 -3.95 1.72
N PRO A 107 -20.13 -3.86 2.99
CA PRO A 107 -20.62 -2.60 3.56
C PRO A 107 -19.54 -1.52 3.81
N SER A 108 -18.26 -1.79 3.55
CA SER A 108 -17.21 -0.78 3.67
C SER A 108 -17.31 0.28 2.56
N PRO A 109 -16.74 1.49 2.75
CA PRO A 109 -16.72 2.50 1.68
C PRO A 109 -16.11 1.99 0.37
N LEU A 110 -15.04 1.20 0.44
CA LEU A 110 -14.39 0.62 -0.73
C LEU A 110 -15.29 -0.45 -1.38
N GLY A 111 -15.89 -1.33 -0.57
CA GLY A 111 -16.83 -2.35 -1.03
C GLY A 111 -18.06 -1.76 -1.73
N LEU A 112 -18.62 -0.67 -1.21
CA LEU A 112 -19.71 0.06 -1.86
C LEU A 112 -19.28 0.65 -3.21
N ALA A 113 -18.05 1.16 -3.32
CA ALA A 113 -17.50 1.66 -4.57
C ALA A 113 -17.30 0.54 -5.60
N HIS A 114 -16.83 -0.64 -5.19
CA HIS A 114 -16.76 -1.82 -6.07
C HIS A 114 -18.13 -2.28 -6.57
N ALA A 115 -19.14 -2.32 -5.69
CA ALA A 115 -20.50 -2.67 -6.08
C ALA A 115 -21.07 -1.68 -7.12
N ALA A 116 -20.85 -0.38 -6.91
CA ALA A 116 -21.29 0.66 -7.84
C ALA A 116 -20.56 0.55 -9.20
N LEU A 117 -19.26 0.25 -9.21
CA LEU A 117 -18.50 -0.02 -10.44
C LEU A 117 -19.02 -1.26 -11.17
N ALA A 118 -19.37 -2.33 -10.45
CA ALA A 118 -19.95 -3.53 -11.01
C ALA A 118 -21.30 -3.24 -11.70
N GLU A 119 -22.18 -2.48 -11.03
CA GLU A 119 -23.47 -2.04 -11.60
C GLU A 119 -23.29 -1.13 -12.82
N ALA A 120 -22.29 -0.26 -12.83
CA ALA A 120 -21.95 0.55 -14.00
C ALA A 120 -21.47 -0.31 -15.17
N ALA A 121 -20.62 -1.32 -14.90
CA ALA A 121 -20.15 -2.28 -15.90
C ALA A 121 -21.30 -3.09 -16.50
N GLN A 122 -22.31 -3.48 -15.71
CA GLN A 122 -23.50 -4.20 -16.18
C GLN A 122 -24.41 -3.36 -17.10
N ARG A 123 -24.41 -2.02 -16.95
CA ARG A 123 -25.32 -1.12 -17.66
C ARG A 123 -24.71 -0.42 -18.88
N THR A 124 -23.41 -0.64 -19.13
CA THR A 124 -22.68 -0.01 -20.24
C THR A 124 -22.33 -1.01 -21.35
N SER A 125 -21.70 -0.53 -22.41
CA SER A 125 -21.14 -1.36 -23.48
C SER A 125 -19.71 -0.92 -23.78
N ALA A 126 -18.91 -1.81 -24.37
CA ALA A 126 -17.51 -1.50 -24.72
C ALA A 126 -17.41 -0.25 -25.60
N GLU A 127 -18.33 -0.09 -26.57
CA GLU A 127 -18.36 1.07 -27.47
C GLU A 127 -18.73 2.36 -26.75
N ARG A 128 -19.57 2.30 -25.71
CA ARG A 128 -19.91 3.46 -24.89
C ARG A 128 -18.72 3.88 -24.04
N VAL A 129 -18.08 2.93 -23.36
CA VAL A 129 -16.92 3.19 -22.51
C VAL A 129 -15.70 3.64 -23.33
N GLU A 130 -15.53 3.12 -24.54
CA GLU A 130 -14.48 3.58 -25.46
C GLU A 130 -14.65 5.04 -25.87
N ARG A 131 -15.89 5.46 -26.22
CA ARG A 131 -16.18 6.87 -26.51
C ARG A 131 -15.99 7.76 -25.28
N GLU A 132 -16.42 7.29 -24.12
CA GLU A 132 -16.23 7.98 -22.85
C GLU A 132 -14.74 8.17 -22.54
N TYR A 133 -13.95 7.10 -22.60
CA TYR A 133 -12.50 7.13 -22.41
C TYR A 133 -11.82 8.09 -23.37
N PHE A 134 -12.22 8.06 -24.66
CA PHE A 134 -11.72 8.98 -25.65
C PHE A 134 -11.99 10.42 -25.24
N ASN A 135 -13.23 10.77 -24.86
CA ASN A 135 -13.58 12.13 -24.46
C ASN A 135 -12.82 12.58 -23.19
N LEU A 136 -12.66 11.68 -22.23
CA LEU A 136 -12.00 11.97 -20.96
C LEU A 136 -10.50 12.17 -21.10
N PHE A 137 -9.78 11.30 -21.81
CA PHE A 137 -8.32 11.24 -21.73
C PHE A 137 -7.60 11.56 -23.03
N ILE A 138 -8.27 11.45 -24.18
CA ILE A 138 -7.65 11.63 -25.50
C ILE A 138 -8.11 12.92 -26.16
N GLY A 139 -9.42 13.01 -26.44
CA GLY A 139 -10.10 14.12 -27.10
C GLY A 139 -9.61 14.39 -28.53
N LEU A 140 -10.24 15.36 -29.17
CA LEU A 140 -9.73 15.94 -30.42
C LEU A 140 -8.73 17.05 -30.07
N GLY A 141 -7.50 16.64 -29.79
CA GLY A 141 -6.39 17.51 -29.39
C GLY A 141 -6.05 17.41 -27.91
N ARG A 142 -7.08 17.42 -27.04
CA ARG A 142 -6.90 17.20 -25.61
C ARG A 142 -8.16 16.61 -24.98
N GLY A 143 -8.00 15.59 -24.14
CA GLY A 143 -9.06 15.07 -23.29
C GLY A 143 -9.50 16.09 -22.24
N GLU A 144 -10.69 15.87 -21.68
CA GLU A 144 -11.20 16.65 -20.55
C GLU A 144 -10.20 16.68 -19.38
N LEU A 145 -9.54 15.55 -19.13
CA LEU A 145 -8.55 15.34 -18.09
C LEU A 145 -7.20 14.93 -18.68
N LEU A 146 -6.13 15.36 -18.02
CA LEU A 146 -4.75 14.95 -18.32
C LEU A 146 -4.19 14.22 -17.10
N PRO A 147 -4.19 12.87 -17.08
CA PRO A 147 -3.90 12.06 -15.90
C PRO A 147 -2.40 11.99 -15.58
N TYR A 148 -1.71 13.13 -15.52
CA TYR A 148 -0.26 13.22 -15.31
C TYR A 148 0.07 14.05 -14.08
N ALA A 149 1.02 13.57 -13.27
CA ALA A 149 1.48 14.29 -12.09
C ALA A 149 2.05 15.66 -12.45
N SER A 150 2.86 15.75 -13.51
CA SER A 150 3.41 17.03 -14.00
C SER A 150 2.29 18.03 -14.29
N TYR A 151 1.27 17.62 -15.04
CA TYR A 151 0.14 18.50 -15.36
C TYR A 151 -0.62 18.95 -14.10
N TYR A 152 -0.94 18.04 -13.19
CA TYR A 152 -1.65 18.40 -11.97
C TYR A 152 -0.82 19.29 -11.03
N LEU A 153 0.51 19.14 -11.00
CA LEU A 153 1.35 19.90 -10.08
C LEU A 153 1.83 21.23 -10.65
N THR A 154 1.93 21.37 -11.97
CA THR A 154 2.53 22.57 -12.60
C THR A 154 1.65 23.20 -13.69
N GLY A 155 0.64 22.50 -14.19
CA GLY A 155 -0.16 22.89 -15.36
C GLY A 155 0.46 22.52 -16.71
N PHE A 156 1.64 21.88 -16.73
CA PHE A 156 2.35 21.51 -17.95
C PHE A 156 2.92 20.09 -17.89
N LEU A 157 2.91 19.38 -19.01
CA LEU A 157 3.48 18.03 -19.14
C LEU A 157 5.02 18.08 -19.18
N HIS A 158 5.64 16.95 -18.81
CA HIS A 158 7.10 16.74 -18.90
C HIS A 158 7.95 17.71 -18.06
N GLU A 159 7.37 18.21 -16.97
CA GLU A 159 8.02 19.15 -16.06
C GLU A 159 8.86 18.47 -14.98
N ARG A 160 9.40 19.28 -14.07
CA ARG A 160 10.21 18.85 -12.92
C ARG A 160 9.65 17.65 -12.12
N PRO A 161 8.33 17.49 -11.90
CA PRO A 161 7.80 16.31 -11.20
C PRO A 161 8.18 14.99 -11.87
N LEU A 162 8.11 14.91 -13.21
CA LEU A 162 8.49 13.72 -13.97
C LEU A 162 9.98 13.43 -13.86
N ALA A 163 10.83 14.46 -13.94
CA ALA A 163 12.28 14.30 -13.77
C ALA A 163 12.65 13.75 -12.38
N ARG A 164 11.97 14.21 -11.32
CA ARG A 164 12.15 13.70 -9.96
C ARG A 164 11.69 12.25 -9.83
N LEU A 165 10.54 11.91 -10.42
CA LEU A 165 10.04 10.54 -10.46
C LEU A 165 11.06 9.60 -11.11
N ARG A 166 11.59 9.96 -12.29
CA ARG A 166 12.62 9.14 -12.97
C ARG A 166 13.85 8.90 -12.10
N ALA A 167 14.35 9.94 -11.44
CA ALA A 167 15.48 9.81 -10.51
C ALA A 167 15.16 8.93 -9.29
N HIS A 168 13.89 8.83 -8.88
CA HIS A 168 13.47 7.91 -7.83
C HIS A 168 13.39 6.47 -8.36
N LEU A 169 12.76 6.25 -9.52
CA LEU A 169 12.65 4.92 -10.14
C LEU A 169 14.02 4.31 -10.46
N GLU A 170 14.99 5.12 -10.87
CA GLU A 170 16.39 4.69 -11.07
C GLU A 170 17.00 4.11 -9.78
N LYS A 171 16.75 4.73 -8.62
CA LYS A 171 17.23 4.22 -7.32
C LYS A 171 16.57 2.90 -6.93
N LEU A 172 15.33 2.69 -7.38
CA LEU A 172 14.57 1.45 -7.15
C LEU A 172 14.87 0.38 -8.21
N ALA A 173 15.74 0.66 -9.19
CA ALA A 173 15.99 -0.20 -10.35
C ALA A 173 14.71 -0.58 -11.13
N ILE A 174 13.72 0.32 -11.13
CA ILE A 174 12.47 0.16 -11.88
C ILE A 174 12.65 0.83 -13.24
N GLU A 175 12.59 0.02 -14.29
CA GLU A 175 12.78 0.47 -15.66
C GLU A 175 11.47 0.47 -16.46
N ARG A 176 11.37 1.44 -17.36
CA ARG A 176 10.24 1.53 -18.30
C ARG A 176 10.38 0.47 -19.38
N THR A 177 9.27 -0.20 -19.70
CA THR A 177 9.21 -1.12 -20.85
C THR A 177 9.51 -0.40 -22.16
N ALA A 178 10.35 -1.00 -23.01
CA ALA A 178 10.67 -0.47 -24.32
C ALA A 178 9.41 -0.29 -25.19
N GLY A 179 9.28 0.87 -25.82
CA GLY A 179 8.14 1.20 -26.68
C GLY A 179 6.89 1.70 -25.96
N GLN A 180 6.89 1.78 -24.62
CA GLN A 180 5.87 2.54 -23.90
C GLN A 180 5.91 4.01 -24.39
N ALA A 181 4.74 4.58 -24.68
CA ALA A 181 4.61 5.95 -25.17
C ALA A 181 4.33 6.94 -24.03
N GLU A 182 3.54 6.51 -23.04
CA GLU A 182 3.14 7.34 -21.90
C GLU A 182 4.29 7.59 -20.91
N PRO A 183 4.55 8.84 -20.50
CA PRO A 183 5.55 9.14 -19.48
C PRO A 183 5.18 8.49 -18.14
N GLU A 184 6.22 8.25 -17.34
CA GLU A 184 6.14 7.49 -16.09
C GLU A 184 5.24 8.15 -15.03
N ASP A 185 4.96 9.45 -15.17
CA ASP A 185 4.08 10.21 -14.28
C ASP A 185 2.59 10.14 -14.64
N HIS A 186 2.23 9.31 -15.63
CA HIS A 186 0.84 8.97 -15.94
C HIS A 186 0.22 8.15 -14.79
N ALA A 187 -1.02 8.47 -14.38
CA ALA A 187 -1.73 7.84 -13.25
C ALA A 187 -1.73 6.31 -13.36
N ALA A 188 -2.03 5.77 -14.55
CA ALA A 188 -2.02 4.33 -14.81
C ALA A 188 -0.66 3.67 -14.55
N ILE A 189 0.45 4.32 -14.93
CA ILE A 189 1.81 3.80 -14.75
C ILE A 189 2.19 3.87 -13.27
N LEU A 190 1.86 4.98 -12.59
CA LEU A 190 2.08 5.08 -11.15
C LEU A 190 1.30 4.03 -10.36
N CYS A 191 0.06 3.73 -10.75
CA CYS A 191 -0.70 2.63 -10.16
C CYS A 191 -0.05 1.26 -10.46
N GLU A 192 0.48 1.03 -11.67
CA GLU A 192 1.21 -0.20 -11.99
C GLU A 192 2.46 -0.39 -11.12
N ILE A 193 3.19 0.70 -10.90
CA ILE A 193 4.38 0.71 -10.05
C ILE A 193 3.98 0.41 -8.60
N MET A 194 2.94 1.06 -8.08
CA MET A 194 2.46 0.79 -6.72
C MET A 194 1.98 -0.66 -6.56
N ALA A 195 1.28 -1.22 -7.54
CA ALA A 195 0.90 -2.63 -7.53
C ALA A 195 2.12 -3.57 -7.44
N GLY A 196 3.18 -3.23 -8.18
CA GLY A 196 4.44 -3.99 -8.18
C GLY A 196 5.29 -3.81 -6.91
N LEU A 197 5.14 -2.68 -6.21
CA LEU A 197 5.79 -2.46 -4.92
C LEU A 197 5.03 -3.19 -3.80
N ALA A 198 3.70 -3.09 -3.77
CA ALA A 198 2.85 -3.75 -2.78
C ALA A 198 2.97 -5.29 -2.83
N ASN A 199 3.10 -5.88 -4.02
CA ASN A 199 3.34 -7.32 -4.15
C ASN A 199 4.83 -7.72 -4.16
N GLN A 200 5.73 -6.80 -3.80
CA GLN A 200 7.18 -7.00 -3.71
C GLN A 200 7.85 -7.51 -4.99
N ARG A 201 7.25 -7.31 -6.17
CA ARG A 201 7.76 -7.78 -7.47
C ARG A 201 9.10 -7.14 -7.88
N PHE A 202 9.40 -5.94 -7.40
CA PHE A 202 10.61 -5.20 -7.78
C PHE A 202 11.83 -5.47 -6.90
N GLY A 203 11.70 -6.24 -5.80
CA GLY A 203 12.80 -6.42 -4.84
C GLY A 203 13.27 -5.12 -4.20
N ALA A 204 12.36 -4.15 -4.07
CA ALA A 204 12.65 -2.83 -3.52
C ALA A 204 12.87 -2.88 -2.00
N PRO A 205 13.55 -1.88 -1.40
CA PRO A 205 13.66 -1.76 0.05
C PRO A 205 12.30 -1.73 0.74
N ALA A 206 12.28 -2.10 2.03
CA ALA A 206 11.12 -1.82 2.88
C ALA A 206 10.76 -0.33 2.83
N ASP A 207 9.46 -0.01 2.92
CA ASP A 207 8.89 1.34 2.80
C ASP A 207 9.01 2.03 1.43
N ALA A 208 9.54 1.36 0.39
CA ALA A 208 9.65 1.97 -0.93
C ALA A 208 8.29 2.38 -1.53
N ASP A 209 7.22 1.63 -1.24
CA ASP A 209 5.86 1.97 -1.61
C ASP A 209 5.39 3.26 -0.91
N ARG A 210 5.61 3.37 0.41
CA ARG A 210 5.29 4.56 1.21
C ARG A 210 6.04 5.79 0.68
N GLU A 211 7.34 5.66 0.46
CA GLU A 211 8.16 6.78 -0.03
C GLU A 211 7.73 7.24 -1.43
N LEU A 212 7.45 6.30 -2.33
CA LEU A 212 6.96 6.63 -3.68
C LEU A 212 5.58 7.29 -3.62
N PHE A 213 4.67 6.75 -2.80
CA PHE A 213 3.33 7.29 -2.63
C PHE A 213 3.34 8.72 -2.13
N GLU A 214 4.03 8.99 -1.01
CA GLU A 214 4.11 10.31 -0.39
C GLU A 214 4.72 11.35 -1.34
N GLN A 215 5.75 10.98 -2.10
CA GLN A 215 6.48 11.92 -2.95
C GLN A 215 5.85 12.13 -4.34
N HIS A 216 5.22 11.09 -4.91
CA HIS A 216 4.85 11.07 -6.33
C HIS A 216 3.36 10.83 -6.62
N LEU A 217 2.57 10.37 -5.65
CA LEU A 217 1.13 10.14 -5.83
C LEU A 217 0.30 11.09 -4.98
N LYS A 218 0.46 11.06 -3.66
CA LYS A 218 -0.31 11.83 -2.67
C LYS A 218 -0.50 13.31 -3.01
N PRO A 219 0.49 14.04 -3.55
CA PRO A 219 0.32 15.47 -3.83
C PRO A 219 -0.76 15.82 -4.88
N TRP A 220 -1.22 14.85 -5.68
CA TRP A 220 -2.11 15.13 -6.81
C TRP A 220 -3.15 14.06 -7.11
N ILE A 221 -2.87 12.78 -6.84
CA ILE A 221 -3.68 11.66 -7.36
C ILE A 221 -5.11 11.66 -6.81
N GLY A 222 -5.30 12.07 -5.54
CA GLY A 222 -6.64 12.22 -4.95
C GLY A 222 -7.47 13.30 -5.65
N ARG A 223 -6.82 14.42 -6.05
CA ARG A 223 -7.48 15.48 -6.83
C ARG A 223 -7.84 14.98 -8.22
N PHE A 224 -6.97 14.21 -8.87
CA PHE A 224 -7.25 13.60 -10.16
C PHE A 224 -8.50 12.71 -10.12
N PHE A 225 -8.62 11.82 -9.12
CA PHE A 225 -9.81 10.98 -8.99
C PHE A 225 -11.07 11.79 -8.64
N ALA A 226 -10.95 12.84 -7.83
CA ALA A 226 -12.05 13.75 -7.55
C ALA A 226 -12.52 14.53 -8.79
N ASP A 227 -11.60 14.90 -9.68
CA ASP A 227 -11.92 15.54 -10.96
C ASP A 227 -12.56 14.51 -11.93
N LEU A 228 -12.06 13.28 -11.97
CA LEU A 228 -12.67 12.18 -12.76
C LEU A 228 -14.09 11.84 -12.31
N GLU A 229 -14.35 11.86 -11.01
CA GLU A 229 -15.69 11.69 -10.43
C GLU A 229 -16.64 12.83 -10.84
N ARG A 230 -16.13 14.02 -11.18
CA ARG A 230 -16.94 15.20 -11.52
C ARG A 230 -16.98 15.53 -13.01
N ALA A 231 -16.17 14.87 -13.81
CA ALA A 231 -16.07 15.12 -15.25
C ALA A 231 -17.43 15.05 -15.96
N ASP A 232 -17.62 15.95 -16.92
CA ASP A 232 -18.84 16.10 -17.70
C ASP A 232 -19.06 14.88 -18.59
N ALA A 233 -17.98 14.36 -19.20
CA ALA A 233 -18.05 13.17 -20.04
C ALA A 233 -18.21 11.86 -19.26
N ALA A 234 -18.05 11.87 -17.92
CA ALA A 234 -17.99 10.65 -17.12
C ALA A 234 -19.38 10.05 -16.82
N ASP A 235 -19.56 8.77 -17.16
CA ASP A 235 -20.70 7.91 -16.84
C ASP A 235 -20.16 6.65 -16.13
N PHE A 236 -19.46 5.76 -16.84
CA PHE A 236 -18.76 4.62 -16.25
C PHE A 236 -17.55 5.07 -15.40
N TYR A 237 -16.71 5.96 -15.94
CA TYR A 237 -15.49 6.44 -15.27
C TYR A 237 -15.77 7.31 -14.04
N ARG A 238 -17.00 7.79 -13.86
CA ARG A 238 -17.42 8.43 -12.60
C ARG A 238 -17.26 7.49 -11.41
N HIS A 239 -17.55 6.21 -11.64
CA HIS A 239 -17.44 5.16 -10.64
C HIS A 239 -15.98 4.75 -10.42
N VAL A 240 -15.15 4.80 -11.47
CA VAL A 240 -13.68 4.66 -11.36
C VAL A 240 -13.08 5.81 -10.56
N GLY A 241 -13.55 7.05 -10.80
CA GLY A 241 -13.19 8.23 -10.01
C GLY A 241 -13.52 8.07 -8.53
N THR A 242 -14.73 7.59 -8.22
CA THR A 242 -15.17 7.32 -6.85
C THR A 242 -14.30 6.25 -6.19
N LEU A 243 -14.08 5.11 -6.87
CA LEU A 243 -13.27 4.00 -6.37
C LEU A 243 -11.84 4.44 -6.07
N GLY A 244 -11.19 5.09 -7.04
CA GLY A 244 -9.83 5.58 -6.87
C GLY A 244 -9.71 6.63 -5.77
N ARG A 245 -10.69 7.54 -5.62
CA ARG A 245 -10.69 8.53 -4.54
C ARG A 245 -10.75 7.85 -3.16
N VAL A 246 -11.70 6.94 -2.96
CA VAL A 246 -11.86 6.21 -1.69
C VAL A 246 -10.61 5.40 -1.38
N PHE A 247 -10.07 4.69 -2.35
CA PHE A 247 -8.86 3.89 -2.15
C PHE A 247 -7.64 4.75 -1.79
N ILE A 248 -7.42 5.88 -2.47
CA ILE A 248 -6.31 6.78 -2.17
C ILE A 248 -6.46 7.44 -0.79
N GLU A 249 -7.68 7.72 -0.35
CA GLU A 249 -7.95 8.18 1.02
C GLU A 249 -7.51 7.14 2.05
N ILE A 250 -7.88 5.87 1.85
CA ILE A 250 -7.45 4.74 2.69
C ILE A 250 -5.92 4.61 2.71
N GLU A 251 -5.27 4.61 1.54
CA GLU A 251 -3.80 4.54 1.43
C GLU A 251 -3.11 5.70 2.15
N THR A 252 -3.67 6.91 2.04
CA THR A 252 -3.15 8.09 2.71
C THR A 252 -3.20 7.96 4.23
N GLU A 253 -4.29 7.41 4.77
CA GLU A 253 -4.43 7.15 6.20
C GLU A 253 -3.48 6.03 6.65
N ALA A 254 -3.40 4.95 5.88
CA ALA A 254 -2.54 3.80 6.16
C ALA A 254 -1.06 4.21 6.23
N PHE A 255 -0.56 4.96 5.25
CA PHE A 255 0.84 5.42 5.21
C PHE A 255 1.18 6.48 6.27
N ALA A 256 0.17 7.13 6.86
CA ALA A 256 0.37 8.10 7.95
C ALA A 256 0.54 7.42 9.32
N LEU A 257 0.18 6.13 9.45
CA LEU A 257 0.39 5.39 10.69
C LEU A 257 1.88 5.11 10.90
N PRO A 258 2.39 5.26 12.14
CA PRO A 258 3.78 4.92 12.44
C PRO A 258 4.00 3.41 12.26
N SER A 259 4.94 3.08 11.38
CA SER A 259 5.53 1.74 11.21
C SER A 259 6.27 1.28 12.46
#